data_AF-A0A957LI01-F1
#
_entry.id   AF-A0A957LI01-F1
#
_cell.length_a   1.000
_cell.length_b   1.000
_cell.length_c   1.000
_cell.angle_alpha   90.00
_cell.angle_beta   90.00
_cell.angle_gamma   90.00
#
_symmetry.space_group_name_H-M   'P 1'
#
loop_
_entity.id
_entity.type
_entity.pdbx_description
1 polymer ?
#
loop_
_entity_poly.entity_id
_entity_poly.type
_entity_poly.pdbx_seq_one_letter_code
_entity_poly.pdbx_strand_id
1 'polypeptide(L)'
;NAMCEHPELLKQYVTQNPNGLSKEHLEIVSSWQTFVRGRFFIERLLKQYAAFIYEDNTVYGVSALGTPFEEMIPKQALPLAVETVLIPFRELIVYDGLFSSYPIFFGSNMSANMKDTYMRAKRKGEIVLSLDKQVQKAAAKKMKKPLKDWKPLLNQLADEAKSLRAQSGSPPTWSPAFSLVKASIELAQTAVNDPDNVDELWRLYERLDRQLGRLEDGMHRL
;
A
#
# COMPACT_ATOMS: atom_id res chain seq x y z
N ASN A 1 -0.94 -20.67 -22.33
CA ASN A 1 -0.12 -21.08 -21.17
C ASN A 1 -0.50 -22.51 -20.81
N ALA A 2 0.22 -23.50 -21.36
CA ALA A 2 -0.15 -24.92 -21.31
C ALA A 2 -0.37 -25.46 -19.89
N MET A 3 0.39 -24.96 -18.91
CA MET A 3 0.22 -25.33 -17.49
C MET A 3 -1.17 -24.96 -16.95
N CYS A 4 -1.74 -23.84 -17.38
CA CYS A 4 -3.09 -23.41 -16.97
C CYS A 4 -4.20 -24.16 -17.73
N GLU A 5 -3.89 -24.64 -18.93
CA GLU A 5 -4.84 -25.35 -19.80
C GLU A 5 -4.96 -26.84 -19.42
N HIS A 6 -3.89 -27.40 -18.83
CA HIS A 6 -3.77 -28.82 -18.49
C HIS A 6 -3.27 -29.04 -17.04
N PRO A 7 -4.08 -28.69 -16.01
CA PRO A 7 -3.68 -28.85 -14.61
C PRO A 7 -3.40 -30.31 -14.20
N GLU A 8 -3.93 -31.29 -14.94
CA GLU A 8 -3.67 -32.71 -14.78
C GLU A 8 -2.19 -33.07 -15.01
N LEU A 9 -1.50 -32.39 -15.92
CA LEU A 9 -0.09 -32.64 -16.22
C LEU A 9 0.79 -32.28 -15.01
N LEU A 10 0.43 -31.22 -14.29
CA LEU A 10 1.14 -30.82 -13.08
C LEU A 10 0.98 -31.88 -11.99
N LYS A 11 -0.22 -32.42 -11.80
CA LYS A 11 -0.45 -33.52 -10.85
C LYS A 11 0.35 -34.76 -11.22
N GLN A 12 0.33 -35.14 -12.50
CA GLN A 12 1.12 -36.26 -13.00
C GLN A 12 2.62 -36.05 -12.78
N TYR A 13 3.14 -34.85 -13.07
CA TYR A 13 4.55 -34.50 -12.84
C TYR A 13 4.93 -34.65 -11.37
N VAL A 14 4.10 -34.13 -10.45
CA VAL A 14 4.34 -34.24 -9.00
C VAL A 14 4.32 -35.69 -8.54
N THR A 15 3.42 -36.53 -9.07
CA THR A 15 3.34 -37.96 -8.73
C THR A 15 4.50 -38.77 -9.30
N GLN A 16 4.84 -38.57 -10.57
CA GLN A 16 5.90 -39.32 -11.24
C GLN A 16 7.29 -38.88 -10.81
N ASN A 17 7.44 -37.61 -10.41
CA ASN A 17 8.69 -36.97 -10.03
C ASN A 17 9.87 -37.36 -10.96
N PRO A 18 9.74 -37.14 -12.29
CA PRO A 18 10.71 -37.65 -13.26
C PRO A 18 12.12 -37.08 -13.06
N ASN A 19 12.23 -35.91 -12.41
CA ASN A 19 13.49 -35.22 -12.16
C ASN A 19 14.04 -35.45 -10.74
N GLY A 20 13.41 -36.32 -9.94
CA GLY A 20 13.88 -36.63 -8.59
C GLY A 20 13.91 -35.43 -7.64
N LEU A 21 12.96 -34.49 -7.78
CA LEU A 21 12.86 -33.31 -6.94
C LEU A 21 12.67 -33.68 -5.46
N SER A 22 13.18 -32.84 -4.58
CA SER A 22 12.96 -32.96 -3.14
C SER A 22 11.48 -32.76 -2.80
N LYS A 23 11.06 -33.25 -1.62
CA LYS A 23 9.69 -33.04 -1.14
C LYS A 23 9.30 -31.56 -1.09
N GLU A 24 10.22 -30.71 -0.62
CA GLU A 24 10.02 -29.25 -0.56
C GLU A 24 9.80 -28.64 -1.96
N HIS A 25 10.57 -29.06 -2.96
CA HIS A 25 10.37 -28.58 -4.34
C HIS A 25 9.07 -29.12 -4.94
N LEU A 26 8.71 -30.38 -4.66
CA LEU A 26 7.43 -30.95 -5.09
C LEU A 26 6.24 -30.23 -4.43
N GLU A 27 6.36 -29.81 -3.17
CA GLU A 27 5.34 -29.00 -2.50
C GLU A 27 5.13 -27.67 -3.22
N ILE A 28 6.22 -26.97 -3.57
CA ILE A 28 6.16 -25.73 -4.38
C ILE A 28 5.45 -25.99 -5.70
N VAL A 29 5.88 -27.00 -6.47
CA VAL A 29 5.27 -27.32 -7.78
C VAL A 29 3.80 -27.70 -7.61
N SER A 30 3.44 -28.47 -6.58
CA SER A 30 2.05 -28.85 -6.31
C SER A 30 1.17 -27.65 -5.98
N SER A 31 1.75 -26.63 -5.32
CA SER A 31 1.04 -25.42 -4.93
C SER A 31 0.61 -24.61 -6.15
N TRP A 32 1.31 -24.73 -7.28
CA TRP A 32 1.01 -23.97 -8.49
C TRP A 32 -0.40 -24.22 -9.06
N GLN A 33 -1.14 -25.21 -8.56
CA GLN A 33 -2.57 -25.41 -8.85
C GLN A 33 -3.47 -24.26 -8.36
N THR A 34 -3.04 -23.47 -7.37
CA THR A 34 -3.79 -22.32 -6.86
C THR A 34 -3.45 -21.01 -7.57
N PHE A 35 -2.98 -21.10 -8.82
CA PHE A 35 -2.62 -19.95 -9.64
C PHE A 35 -3.81 -18.99 -9.87
N VAL A 36 -3.49 -17.73 -10.13
CA VAL A 36 -4.46 -16.71 -10.56
C VAL A 36 -4.04 -16.22 -11.94
N ARG A 37 -4.86 -16.53 -12.95
CA ARG A 37 -4.65 -16.08 -14.34
C ARG A 37 -5.60 -14.94 -14.66
N GLY A 38 -5.11 -13.95 -15.40
CA GLY A 38 -5.97 -12.96 -16.02
C GLY A 38 -5.25 -11.66 -16.29
N ARG A 39 -6.02 -10.58 -16.38
CA ARG A 39 -5.49 -9.24 -16.60
C ARG A 39 -5.27 -8.54 -15.27
N PHE A 40 -4.16 -7.84 -15.19
CA PHE A 40 -3.75 -7.08 -14.04
C PHE A 40 -3.33 -5.69 -14.46
N PHE A 41 -3.49 -4.74 -13.55
CA PHE A 41 -2.87 -3.43 -13.65
C PHE A 41 -1.72 -3.36 -12.66
N ILE A 42 -0.50 -3.19 -13.17
CA ILE A 42 0.66 -2.89 -12.34
C ILE A 42 0.59 -1.42 -11.99
N GLU A 43 0.20 -1.10 -10.76
CA GLU A 43 0.03 0.29 -10.29
C GLU A 43 1.36 0.89 -9.86
N ARG A 44 2.18 0.13 -9.12
CA ARG A 44 3.51 0.58 -8.70
C ARG A 44 4.50 -0.54 -8.47
N LEU A 45 5.77 -0.15 -8.50
CA LEU A 45 6.92 -0.98 -8.19
C LEU A 45 7.48 -0.56 -6.83
N LEU A 46 7.60 -1.52 -5.90
CA LEU A 46 8.17 -1.31 -4.57
C LEU A 46 9.36 -2.24 -4.39
N LYS A 47 10.23 -1.87 -3.43
CA LYS A 47 11.43 -2.62 -3.09
C LYS A 47 11.22 -4.12 -2.85
N GLN A 48 10.07 -4.53 -2.31
CA GLN A 48 9.78 -5.93 -1.97
C GLN A 48 8.89 -6.65 -3.00
N TYR A 49 8.01 -5.91 -3.69
CA TYR A 49 7.03 -6.46 -4.61
C TYR A 49 6.50 -5.36 -5.55
N ALA A 50 5.94 -5.76 -6.68
CA ALA A 50 5.11 -4.90 -7.52
C ALA A 50 3.62 -5.13 -7.18
N ALA A 51 2.83 -4.06 -7.19
CA ALA A 51 1.41 -4.10 -6.87
C ALA A 51 0.58 -4.38 -8.12
N PHE A 52 0.02 -5.59 -8.20
CA PHE A 52 -0.81 -6.05 -9.31
C PHE A 52 -2.28 -5.98 -8.86
N ILE A 53 -3.06 -5.12 -9.50
CA ILE A 53 -4.49 -4.98 -9.26
C ILE A 53 -5.25 -5.87 -10.23
N TYR A 54 -6.03 -6.81 -9.72
CA TYR A 54 -6.87 -7.69 -10.52
C TYR A 54 -8.20 -7.04 -10.90
N GLU A 55 -8.94 -7.66 -11.82
CA GLU A 55 -10.20 -7.12 -12.36
C GLU A 55 -11.26 -6.84 -11.29
N ASP A 56 -11.24 -7.58 -10.18
CA ASP A 56 -12.14 -7.40 -9.04
C ASP A 56 -11.64 -6.41 -7.97
N ASN A 57 -10.56 -5.67 -8.26
CA ASN A 57 -9.83 -4.78 -7.35
C ASN A 57 -9.02 -5.48 -6.25
N THR A 58 -8.87 -6.80 -6.28
CA THR A 58 -7.92 -7.50 -5.40
C THR A 58 -6.50 -7.06 -5.72
N VAL A 59 -5.72 -6.71 -4.69
CA VAL A 59 -4.35 -6.24 -4.84
C VAL A 59 -3.39 -7.35 -4.43
N TYR A 60 -2.61 -7.84 -5.39
CA TYR A 60 -1.56 -8.83 -5.18
C TYR A 60 -0.19 -8.14 -5.08
N GLY A 61 0.60 -8.50 -4.08
CA GLY A 61 2.02 -8.15 -4.04
C GLY A 61 2.82 -9.25 -4.72
N VAL A 62 3.32 -8.97 -5.92
CA VAL A 62 4.04 -9.93 -6.76
C VAL A 62 5.54 -9.67 -6.67
N SER A 63 6.31 -10.68 -6.28
CA SER A 63 7.76 -10.64 -6.24
C SER A 63 8.37 -11.03 -7.59
N ALA A 64 9.47 -10.37 -7.95
CA ALA A 64 10.29 -10.80 -9.07
C ALA A 64 11.21 -11.94 -8.63
N LEU A 65 11.44 -12.93 -9.52
CA LEU A 65 12.31 -14.08 -9.23
C LEU A 65 13.79 -13.81 -9.51
N GLY A 66 14.09 -13.00 -10.52
CA GLY A 66 15.47 -12.71 -10.96
C GLY A 66 15.70 -11.23 -11.16
N THR A 67 15.21 -10.69 -12.28
CA THR A 67 15.34 -9.27 -12.61
C THR A 67 14.24 -8.46 -11.90
N PRO A 68 14.58 -7.40 -11.14
CA PRO A 68 13.60 -6.51 -10.53
C PRO A 68 12.65 -5.91 -11.57
N PHE A 69 11.39 -5.71 -11.19
CA PHE A 69 10.41 -5.11 -12.11
C PHE A 69 10.82 -3.70 -12.56
N GLU A 70 11.54 -2.94 -11.74
CA GLU A 70 12.02 -1.60 -12.08
C GLU A 70 13.02 -1.57 -13.24
N GLU A 71 13.72 -2.68 -13.49
CA GLU A 71 14.62 -2.84 -14.63
C GLU A 71 13.86 -3.26 -15.89
N MET A 72 12.73 -3.97 -15.73
CA MET A 72 11.91 -4.47 -16.84
C MET A 72 10.84 -3.47 -17.29
N ILE A 73 10.33 -2.66 -16.36
CA ILE A 73 9.18 -1.78 -16.56
C ILE A 73 9.59 -0.35 -16.17
N PRO A 74 9.70 0.57 -17.15
CA PRO A 74 9.94 1.97 -16.87
C PRO A 74 8.86 2.54 -15.97
N LYS A 75 9.23 3.31 -14.94
CA LYS A 75 8.27 3.91 -14.00
C LYS A 75 7.21 4.79 -14.68
N GLN A 76 7.56 5.40 -15.81
CA GLN A 76 6.67 6.25 -16.61
C GLN A 76 5.60 5.46 -17.36
N ALA A 77 5.78 4.15 -17.51
CA ALA A 77 4.79 3.28 -18.15
C ALA A 77 3.65 2.86 -17.19
N LEU A 78 3.71 3.30 -15.93
CA LEU A 78 2.72 2.96 -14.91
C LEU A 78 1.55 3.97 -14.89
N PRO A 79 0.31 3.50 -14.65
CA PRO A 79 -0.08 2.11 -14.48
C PRO A 79 0.00 1.32 -15.80
N LEU A 80 0.41 0.04 -15.74
CA LEU A 80 0.59 -0.82 -16.90
C LEU A 80 -0.42 -1.98 -16.89
N ALA A 81 -1.20 -2.13 -17.96
CA ALA A 81 -2.05 -3.31 -18.14
C ALA A 81 -1.23 -4.49 -18.68
N VAL A 82 -1.33 -5.62 -17.99
CA VAL A 82 -0.66 -6.86 -18.35
C VAL A 82 -1.60 -8.05 -18.26
N GLU A 83 -1.37 -9.06 -19.08
CA GLU A 83 -1.93 -10.40 -18.87
C GLU A 83 -0.82 -11.35 -18.48
N THR A 84 -1.00 -12.08 -17.37
CA THR A 84 -0.02 -13.02 -16.83
C THR A 84 -0.69 -14.05 -15.94
N VAL A 85 0.10 -14.97 -15.39
CA VAL A 85 -0.30 -15.94 -14.39
C VAL A 85 0.51 -15.70 -13.13
N LEU A 86 -0.19 -15.44 -12.03
CA LEU A 86 0.39 -15.39 -10.71
C LEU A 86 0.39 -16.80 -10.11
N ILE A 87 1.56 -17.25 -9.68
CA ILE A 87 1.77 -18.57 -9.09
C ILE A 87 2.30 -18.44 -7.67
N PRO A 88 1.91 -19.34 -6.76
CA PRO A 88 2.52 -19.42 -5.44
C PRO A 88 3.97 -19.88 -5.54
N PHE A 89 4.84 -19.22 -4.77
CA PHE A 89 6.21 -19.64 -4.58
C PHE A 89 6.58 -19.50 -3.12
N ARG A 90 6.47 -20.60 -2.37
CA ARG A 90 6.60 -20.61 -0.90
C ARG A 90 5.57 -19.66 -0.29
N GLU A 91 6.00 -18.71 0.54
CA GLU A 91 5.14 -17.69 1.16
C GLU A 91 4.88 -16.48 0.25
N LEU A 92 5.41 -16.46 -0.97
CA LEU A 92 5.33 -15.33 -1.90
C LEU A 92 4.42 -15.65 -3.09
N ILE A 93 4.10 -14.60 -3.85
CA ILE A 93 3.48 -14.69 -5.16
C ILE A 93 4.51 -14.24 -6.18
N VAL A 94 4.68 -15.00 -7.25
CA VAL A 94 5.51 -14.64 -8.39
C VAL A 94 4.69 -14.73 -9.66
N TYR A 95 5.16 -14.12 -10.73
CA TYR A 95 4.58 -14.32 -12.06
C TYR A 95 5.27 -15.50 -12.75
N ASP A 96 4.66 -16.04 -13.79
CA ASP A 96 5.14 -17.18 -14.58
C ASP A 96 6.37 -16.87 -15.47
N GLY A 97 6.98 -15.69 -15.32
CA GLY A 97 8.09 -15.23 -16.17
C GLY A 97 7.64 -14.61 -17.48
N LEU A 98 6.34 -14.62 -17.79
CA LEU A 98 5.79 -14.11 -19.04
C LEU A 98 4.66 -13.13 -18.75
N PHE A 99 4.69 -11.95 -19.37
CA PHE A 99 3.50 -11.12 -19.41
C PHE A 99 3.37 -10.44 -20.75
N SER A 100 2.12 -10.33 -21.22
CA SER A 100 1.78 -9.54 -22.40
C SER A 100 1.30 -8.18 -21.92
N SER A 101 2.03 -7.12 -22.25
CA SER A 101 1.59 -5.76 -21.98
C SER A 101 0.65 -5.27 -23.08
N TYR A 102 -0.31 -4.44 -22.69
CA TYR A 102 -1.22 -3.79 -23.62
C TYR A 102 -0.77 -2.33 -23.85
N PRO A 103 -0.72 -1.83 -25.09
CA PRO A 103 -0.35 -0.44 -25.38
C PRO A 103 -1.53 0.50 -25.10
N ILE A 104 -1.92 0.60 -23.83
CA ILE A 104 -3.05 1.39 -23.36
C ILE A 104 -2.52 2.51 -22.46
N PHE A 105 -2.96 3.74 -22.72
CA PHE A 105 -2.71 4.88 -21.85
C PHE A 105 -3.90 5.12 -20.93
N PHE A 106 -3.63 5.30 -19.63
CA PHE A 106 -4.65 5.58 -18.64
C PHE A 106 -4.74 7.08 -18.37
N GLY A 107 -5.94 7.65 -18.55
CA GLY A 107 -6.21 9.03 -18.15
C GLY A 107 -6.14 9.21 -16.64
N SER A 108 -5.95 10.45 -16.19
CA SER A 108 -5.70 10.80 -14.79
C SER A 108 -6.73 10.23 -13.80
N ASN A 109 -8.01 10.17 -14.20
CA ASN A 109 -9.07 9.65 -13.34
C ASN A 109 -8.95 8.13 -13.10
N MET A 110 -8.63 7.35 -14.14
CA MET A 110 -8.44 5.90 -14.00
C MET A 110 -7.18 5.59 -13.17
N SER A 111 -6.08 6.32 -13.44
CA SER A 111 -4.84 6.18 -12.68
C SER A 111 -5.04 6.55 -11.20
N ALA A 112 -5.82 7.60 -10.91
CA ALA A 112 -6.18 7.97 -9.54
C ALA A 112 -7.00 6.86 -8.85
N ASN A 113 -7.99 6.29 -9.53
CA ASN A 113 -8.78 5.19 -8.98
C ASN A 113 -7.94 3.94 -8.69
N MET A 114 -7.00 3.57 -9.55
CA MET A 114 -6.07 2.45 -9.32
C MET A 114 -5.19 2.70 -8.10
N LYS A 115 -4.64 3.91 -8.00
CA LYS A 115 -3.87 4.35 -6.81
C LYS A 115 -4.71 4.25 -5.54
N ASP A 116 -5.96 4.68 -5.58
CA ASP A 116 -6.87 4.58 -4.44
C ASP A 116 -7.19 3.13 -4.07
N THR A 117 -7.40 2.24 -5.05
CA THR A 117 -7.54 0.80 -4.82
C THR A 117 -6.34 0.22 -4.07
N TYR A 118 -5.12 0.50 -4.54
CA TYR A 118 -3.91 0.09 -3.84
C TYR A 118 -3.81 0.69 -2.42
N MET A 119 -4.07 2.00 -2.26
CA MET A 119 -3.97 2.67 -0.97
C MET A 119 -4.98 2.15 0.04
N ARG A 120 -6.21 1.83 -0.39
CA ARG A 120 -7.23 1.18 0.45
C ARG A 120 -6.76 -0.19 0.92
N ALA A 121 -6.31 -1.05 0.01
CA ALA A 121 -5.82 -2.38 0.34
C ALA A 121 -4.62 -2.30 1.31
N LYS A 122 -3.69 -1.36 1.09
CA LYS A 122 -2.54 -1.14 1.98
C LYS A 122 -2.97 -0.73 3.38
N ARG A 123 -3.89 0.22 3.52
CA ARG A 123 -4.36 0.73 4.82
C ARG A 123 -5.08 -0.35 5.63
N LYS A 124 -5.89 -1.17 4.96
CA LYS A 124 -6.63 -2.28 5.59
C LYS A 124 -5.77 -3.52 5.83
N GLY A 125 -4.56 -3.57 5.26
CA GLY A 125 -3.72 -4.77 5.30
C GLY A 125 -4.29 -5.93 4.48
N GLU A 126 -5.00 -5.60 3.41
CA GLU A 126 -5.69 -6.56 2.51
C GLU A 126 -4.87 -6.87 1.24
N ILE A 127 -3.60 -6.44 1.18
CA ILE A 127 -2.70 -6.83 0.09
C ILE A 127 -2.40 -8.33 0.21
N VAL A 128 -2.73 -9.08 -0.84
CA VAL A 128 -2.50 -10.53 -0.90
C VAL A 128 -1.02 -10.77 -1.26
N LEU A 129 -0.23 -11.19 -0.27
CA LEU A 129 1.21 -11.47 -0.43
C LEU A 129 1.52 -12.96 -0.61
N SER A 130 0.53 -13.83 -0.42
CA SER A 130 0.64 -15.29 -0.61
C SER A 130 -0.68 -15.83 -1.13
N LEU A 131 -0.66 -16.81 -2.03
CA LEU A 131 -1.86 -17.54 -2.47
C LEU A 131 -2.20 -18.73 -1.54
N ASP A 132 -1.37 -19.02 -0.54
CA ASP A 132 -1.66 -20.03 0.48
C ASP A 132 -2.52 -19.43 1.61
N LYS A 133 -3.72 -19.98 1.78
CA LYS A 133 -4.69 -19.56 2.80
C LYS A 133 -4.16 -19.74 4.24
N GLN A 134 -3.30 -20.72 4.50
CA GLN A 134 -2.69 -20.93 5.82
C GLN A 134 -1.67 -19.83 6.12
N VAL A 135 -0.83 -19.49 5.14
CA VAL A 135 0.12 -18.37 5.24
C VAL A 135 -0.62 -17.05 5.45
N GLN A 136 -1.70 -16.81 4.69
CA GLN A 136 -2.56 -15.62 4.87
C GLN A 136 -3.12 -15.54 6.30
N LYS A 137 -3.66 -16.64 6.84
CA LYS A 137 -4.20 -16.69 8.22
C LYS A 137 -3.12 -16.42 9.26
N ALA A 138 -1.93 -16.99 9.10
CA ALA A 138 -0.81 -16.78 10.00
C ALA A 138 -0.31 -15.32 9.97
N ALA A 139 -0.23 -14.72 8.78
CA ALA A 139 0.13 -13.32 8.60
C ALA A 139 -0.91 -12.38 9.24
N ALA A 140 -2.20 -12.62 8.99
CA ALA A 140 -3.29 -11.85 9.60
C ALA A 140 -3.26 -11.92 11.14
N LYS A 141 -2.84 -13.06 11.72
CA LYS A 141 -2.69 -13.20 13.18
C LYS A 141 -1.48 -12.41 13.71
N LYS A 142 -0.36 -12.36 12.98
CA LYS A 142 0.85 -11.59 13.34
C LYS A 142 0.63 -10.08 13.26
N MET A 143 -0.19 -9.61 12.31
CA MET A 143 -0.41 -8.18 12.05
C MET A 143 -1.30 -7.49 13.10
N LYS A 144 -2.05 -8.26 13.90
CA LYS A 144 -2.88 -7.77 15.02
C LYS A 144 -2.08 -7.40 16.28
N LYS A 145 -0.84 -6.92 16.16
CA LYS A 145 -0.21 -6.26 17.31
C LYS A 145 -0.96 -4.94 17.52
N PRO A 146 -1.54 -4.70 18.71
CA PRO A 146 -2.23 -3.45 18.97
C PRO A 146 -1.26 -2.29 18.79
N LEU A 147 -1.65 -1.32 17.98
CA LEU A 147 -0.93 -0.06 17.86
C LEU A 147 -0.88 0.59 19.24
N LYS A 148 0.21 1.28 19.55
CA LYS A 148 0.32 2.08 20.77
C LYS A 148 -0.84 3.09 20.80
N ASP A 149 -1.53 3.18 21.93
CA ASP A 149 -2.55 4.20 22.11
C ASP A 149 -1.90 5.57 22.32
N TRP A 150 -2.03 6.44 21.32
CA TRP A 150 -1.51 7.80 21.35
C TRP A 150 -2.51 8.83 21.88
N LYS A 151 -3.78 8.45 22.10
CA LYS A 151 -4.83 9.37 22.55
C LYS A 151 -4.48 10.07 23.87
N PRO A 152 -3.94 9.39 24.90
CA PRO A 152 -3.60 10.05 26.17
C PRO A 152 -2.55 11.15 25.99
N LEU A 153 -1.50 10.88 25.21
CA LEU A 153 -0.43 11.83 24.95
C LEU A 153 -0.93 13.03 24.13
N LEU A 154 -1.74 12.79 23.09
CA LEU A 154 -2.31 13.87 22.28
C LEU A 154 -3.25 14.77 23.07
N ASN A 155 -4.05 14.19 23.98
CA ASN A 155 -4.91 14.97 24.87
C ASN A 155 -4.10 15.83 25.85
N GLN A 156 -3.03 15.27 26.44
CA GLN A 156 -2.13 16.03 27.29
C GLN A 156 -1.48 17.20 26.51
N LEU A 157 -0.96 16.94 25.31
CA LEU A 157 -0.38 17.98 24.47
C LEU A 157 -1.41 19.06 24.10
N ALA A 158 -2.65 18.68 23.81
CA ALA A 158 -3.74 19.61 23.52
C ALA A 158 -4.04 20.51 24.73
N ASP A 159 -4.06 19.93 25.94
CA ASP A 159 -4.30 20.66 27.18
C ASP A 159 -3.17 21.64 27.50
N GLU A 160 -1.91 21.21 27.37
CA GLU A 160 -0.74 22.08 27.52
C GLU A 160 -0.76 23.20 26.49
N ALA A 161 -1.07 22.90 25.23
CA ALA A 161 -1.10 23.89 24.15
C ALA A 161 -2.16 24.98 24.35
N LYS A 162 -3.25 24.73 25.10
CA LYS A 162 -4.26 25.77 25.43
C LYS A 162 -3.66 26.95 26.20
N SER A 163 -2.59 26.72 26.95
CA SER A 163 -1.88 27.77 27.72
C SER A 163 -1.08 28.74 26.83
N LEU A 164 -0.73 28.35 25.60
CA LEU A 164 0.05 29.17 24.68
C LEU A 164 -0.77 30.38 24.20
N ARG A 165 -0.34 31.58 24.60
CA ARG A 165 -0.92 32.86 24.16
C ARG A 165 0.19 33.90 24.02
N ALA A 166 0.14 34.67 22.92
CA ALA A 166 1.00 35.83 22.78
C ALA A 166 0.57 36.91 23.77
N GLN A 167 1.54 37.60 24.36
CA GLN A 167 1.30 38.71 25.28
C GLN A 167 1.38 40.04 24.53
N SER A 168 0.91 41.11 25.16
CA SER A 168 1.09 42.45 24.60
C SER A 168 2.59 42.75 24.44
N GLY A 169 2.99 43.21 23.25
CA GLY A 169 4.39 43.47 22.91
C GLY A 169 5.19 42.24 22.46
N SER A 170 4.59 41.05 22.37
CA SER A 170 5.25 39.88 21.78
C SER A 170 5.51 40.07 20.26
N PRO A 171 6.55 39.42 19.71
CA PRO A 171 6.82 39.41 18.28
C PRO A 171 5.59 38.97 17.45
N PRO A 172 5.42 39.50 16.23
CA PRO A 172 4.28 39.19 15.36
C PRO A 172 4.19 37.71 14.99
N THR A 173 5.28 36.95 15.14
CA THR A 173 5.35 35.50 14.87
C THR A 173 4.77 34.62 15.98
N TRP A 174 4.64 35.10 17.21
CA TRP A 174 4.23 34.26 18.35
C TRP A 174 2.80 33.76 18.24
N SER A 175 1.84 34.64 17.93
CA SER A 175 0.43 34.25 17.83
C SER A 175 0.16 33.28 16.67
N PRO A 176 0.70 33.50 15.45
CA PRO A 176 0.63 32.51 14.37
C PRO A 176 1.29 31.18 14.74
N ALA A 177 2.48 31.18 15.34
CA ALA A 177 3.19 29.96 15.73
C ALA A 177 2.39 29.12 16.74
N PHE A 178 1.82 29.73 17.77
CA PHE A 178 0.99 29.02 18.75
C PHE A 178 -0.33 28.51 18.15
N SER A 179 -0.90 29.24 17.19
CA SER A 179 -2.11 28.82 16.48
C SER A 179 -1.84 27.61 15.58
N LEU A 180 -0.67 27.57 14.95
CA LEU A 180 -0.22 26.43 14.16
C LEU A 180 -0.06 25.17 15.03
N VAL A 181 0.58 25.27 16.20
CA VAL A 181 0.70 24.14 17.15
C VAL A 181 -0.66 23.54 17.51
N LYS A 182 -1.63 24.40 17.86
CA LYS A 182 -3.00 23.95 18.22
C LYS A 182 -3.70 23.27 17.05
N ALA A 183 -3.59 23.82 15.84
CA ALA A 183 -4.19 23.24 14.64
C ALA A 183 -3.58 21.87 14.29
N SER A 184 -2.25 21.73 14.43
CA SER A 184 -1.55 20.46 14.21
C SER A 184 -1.97 19.37 15.21
N ILE A 185 -2.14 19.72 16.49
CA ILE A 185 -2.61 18.79 17.52
C ILE A 185 -4.05 18.36 17.25
N GLU A 186 -4.93 19.29 16.88
CA GLU A 186 -6.33 19.00 16.54
C GLU A 186 -6.45 18.05 15.34
N LEU A 187 -5.68 18.29 14.28
CA LEU A 187 -5.57 17.38 13.14
C LEU A 187 -5.11 15.98 13.55
N ALA A 188 -4.08 15.90 14.41
CA ALA A 188 -3.57 14.62 14.92
C ALA A 188 -4.60 13.88 15.78
N GLN A 189 -5.35 14.58 16.64
CA GLN A 189 -6.43 14.00 17.44
C GLN A 189 -7.52 13.42 16.54
N THR A 190 -7.95 14.14 15.51
CA THR A 190 -8.93 13.64 14.54
C THR A 190 -8.40 12.42 13.78
N ALA A 191 -7.16 12.47 13.30
CA ALA A 191 -6.56 11.34 12.57
C ALA A 191 -6.43 10.06 13.41
N VAL A 192 -6.24 10.19 14.74
CA VAL A 192 -6.18 9.04 15.66
C VAL A 192 -7.56 8.56 16.10
N ASN A 193 -8.54 9.45 16.22
CA ASN A 193 -9.88 9.10 16.71
C ASN A 193 -10.81 8.62 15.59
N ASP A 194 -10.71 9.22 14.41
CA ASP A 194 -11.60 9.00 13.27
C ASP A 194 -10.81 9.06 11.95
N PRO A 195 -9.91 8.08 11.69
CA PRO A 195 -9.01 8.09 10.53
C PRO A 195 -9.73 8.01 9.17
N ASP A 196 -11.00 7.58 9.15
CA ASP A 196 -11.76 7.37 7.92
C ASP A 196 -12.61 8.60 7.53
N ASN A 197 -12.70 9.61 8.41
CA ASN A 197 -13.38 10.87 8.11
C ASN A 197 -12.48 11.82 7.32
N VAL A 198 -12.29 11.47 6.05
CA VAL A 198 -11.37 12.15 5.13
C VAL A 198 -11.75 13.62 4.91
N ASP A 199 -13.04 13.94 4.90
CA ASP A 199 -13.53 15.32 4.70
C ASP A 199 -13.10 16.24 5.86
N GLU A 200 -13.25 15.76 7.09
CA GLU A 200 -12.82 16.51 8.28
C GLU A 200 -11.30 16.66 8.34
N LEU A 201 -10.55 15.61 7.97
CA LEU A 201 -9.09 15.67 7.88
C LEU A 201 -8.62 16.71 6.88
N TRP A 202 -9.27 16.81 5.71
CA TRP A 202 -8.97 17.85 4.72
C TRP A 202 -9.30 19.24 5.23
N ARG A 203 -10.46 19.43 5.85
CA ARG A 203 -10.85 20.73 6.45
C ARG A 203 -9.82 21.21 7.48
N LEU A 204 -9.33 20.30 8.32
CA LEU A 204 -8.30 20.60 9.33
C LEU A 204 -6.93 20.87 8.70
N TYR A 205 -6.57 20.14 7.64
CA TYR A 205 -5.36 20.42 6.85
C TYR A 205 -5.38 21.82 6.23
N GLU A 206 -6.48 22.23 5.58
CA GLU A 206 -6.62 23.59 5.01
C GLU A 206 -6.56 24.68 6.08
N ARG A 207 -7.03 24.39 7.30
CA ARG A 207 -6.88 25.31 8.43
C ARG A 207 -5.42 25.44 8.87
N LEU A 208 -4.68 24.33 8.88
CA LEU A 208 -3.25 24.29 9.21
C LEU A 208 -2.44 25.09 8.17
N ASP A 209 -2.69 24.88 6.88
CA ASP A 209 -2.04 25.58 5.78
C ASP A 209 -2.23 27.11 5.87
N ARG A 210 -3.46 27.56 6.17
CA ARG A 210 -3.73 28.98 6.43
C ARG A 210 -2.98 29.54 7.64
N GLN A 211 -2.75 28.75 8.70
CA GLN A 211 -1.93 29.22 9.83
C GLN A 211 -0.45 29.29 9.48
N LEU A 212 0.03 28.37 8.63
CA LEU A 212 1.40 28.39 8.13
C LEU A 212 1.67 29.67 7.33
N GLY A 213 0.78 30.03 6.40
CA GLY A 213 0.91 31.28 5.63
C GLY A 213 0.91 32.54 6.51
N ARG A 214 0.11 32.56 7.60
CA ARG A 214 0.13 33.68 8.56
C ARG A 214 1.45 33.78 9.33
N LEU A 215 2.11 32.65 9.60
CA LEU A 215 3.41 32.63 10.24
C LEU A 215 4.48 33.14 9.27
N GLU A 216 4.44 32.70 8.01
CA GLU A 216 5.31 33.22 6.93
C GLU A 216 5.18 34.73 6.78
N ASP A 217 3.95 35.25 6.70
CA ASP A 217 3.68 36.69 6.68
C ASP A 217 4.26 37.41 7.90
N GLY A 218 4.16 36.80 9.08
CA GLY A 218 4.71 37.34 10.32
C GLY A 218 6.23 37.40 10.31
N MET A 219 6.90 36.39 9.73
CA MET A 219 8.35 36.36 9.58
C MET A 219 8.84 37.40 8.56
N HIS A 220 8.10 37.64 7.49
CA HIS A 220 8.41 38.68 6.50
C HIS A 220 8.31 40.11 7.07
N ARG A 221 7.65 40.29 8.21
CA ARG A 221 7.46 41.60 8.88
C ARG A 221 8.45 41.87 10.02
N LEU A 222 9.35 40.93 10.33
CA LEU A 222 10.45 41.11 11.28
C LEU A 222 11.56 41.98 10.66
#